data_AF-A0A392TRS6-F1
#
_entry.id   AF-A0A392TRS6-F1
#
_cell.length_a   1.000
_cell.length_b   1.000
_cell.length_c   1.000
_cell.angle_alpha   90.00
_cell.angle_beta   90.00
_cell.angle_gamma   90.00
#
_symmetry.space_group_name_H-M   'P 1'
#
loop_
_entity.id
_entity.type
_entity.pdbx_description
1 polymer ?
#
loop_
_entity_poly.entity_id
_entity_poly.type
_entity_poly.pdbx_seq_one_letter_code
_entity_poly.pdbx_strand_id
1 'polypeptide(L)' 'KDALEGYVDADYAGNVDTRKSLSGFVFTMFGTAVTWKANQQSVVALSTTQAEYIALVEGVKEAIWLRV' A
#
# COMPACT_ATOMS: atom_id res chain seq x y z
N LYS A 1 -4.25 10.90 -18.85
CA LYS A 1 -4.57 10.48 -17.48
C LYS A 1 -5.46 9.27 -17.62
N ASP A 2 -5.03 8.16 -17.03
CA ASP A 2 -5.81 6.94 -17.10
C ASP A 2 -7.07 7.10 -16.25
N ALA A 3 -8.12 6.34 -16.56
CA ALA A 3 -9.37 6.42 -15.83
C ALA A 3 -9.19 6.02 -14.35
N LEU A 4 -8.25 5.10 -14.07
CA LEU A 4 -7.88 4.59 -12.77
C LEU A 4 -6.36 4.68 -12.58
N GLU A 5 -5.92 5.40 -11.55
CA GLU A 5 -4.51 5.56 -11.17
C GLU A 5 -4.32 5.06 -9.73
N GLY A 6 -3.23 4.34 -9.44
CA GLY A 6 -2.96 3.74 -8.14
C GLY A 6 -1.57 4.09 -7.62
N TYR A 7 -1.48 4.41 -6.33
CA TYR A 7 -0.25 4.73 -5.63
C TYR A 7 -0.13 3.85 -4.40
N VAL A 8 1.09 3.42 -4.11
CA VAL A 8 1.41 2.53 -2.99
C VAL A 8 2.72 2.98 -2.36
N ASP A 9 2.82 2.86 -1.04
CA ASP A 9 3.98 3.28 -0.26
C ASP A 9 4.09 2.46 1.03
N ALA A 10 5.30 2.40 1.62
CA ALA A 10 5.49 1.80 2.93
C ALA A 10 6.46 2.60 3.81
N ASP A 11 6.04 2.90 5.05
CA ASP A 11 6.94 3.43 6.08
C ASP A 11 7.64 2.28 6.81
N TYR A 12 8.95 2.14 6.56
CA TYR A 12 9.76 1.05 7.07
C TYR A 12 10.01 1.15 8.57
N ALA A 13 9.55 0.12 9.29
CA ALA A 13 9.76 -0.01 10.73
C ALA A 13 9.37 1.26 11.51
N GLY A 14 8.29 1.93 11.11
CA GLY A 14 7.77 3.12 11.80
C GLY A 14 7.24 2.83 13.21
N ASN A 15 6.78 1.60 13.48
CA ASN A 15 6.33 1.23 14.81
C ASN A 15 7.53 1.03 15.77
N VAL A 16 7.60 1.81 16.85
CA VAL A 16 8.75 1.79 17.80
C VAL A 16 8.80 0.49 18.60
N ASP A 17 7.66 -0.04 19.03
CA ASP A 17 7.58 -1.22 19.89
C ASP A 17 7.83 -2.52 19.13
N THR A 18 7.25 -2.65 17.94
CA THR A 18 7.24 -3.90 17.16
C THR A 18 8.18 -3.87 15.96
N ARG A 19 8.69 -2.69 15.58
CA ARG A 19 9.48 -2.46 14.35
C ARG A 19 8.76 -2.89 13.06
N LYS A 20 7.44 -3.07 13.12
CA LYS A 20 6.61 -3.36 11.94
C LYS A 20 6.42 -2.10 11.11
N SER A 21 6.45 -2.28 9.80
CA SER A 21 6.23 -1.22 8.82
C SER A 21 4.74 -0.89 8.69
N LEU A 22 4.43 0.32 8.24
CA LEU A 22 3.09 0.74 7.86
C LEU A 22 2.98 0.71 6.33
N SER A 23 2.05 -0.07 5.78
CA SER A 23 1.75 -0.05 4.35
C SER A 23 0.59 0.90 4.07
N GLY A 24 0.61 1.55 2.91
CA GLY A 24 -0.49 2.37 2.44
C GLY A 24 -0.68 2.28 0.93
N PHE A 25 -1.93 2.44 0.48
CA PHE A 25 -2.24 2.68 -0.92
C PHE A 25 -3.42 3.65 -1.08
N VAL A 26 -3.51 4.28 -2.25
CA VAL A 26 -4.66 5.04 -2.70
C VAL A 26 -4.87 4.84 -4.19
N PHE A 27 -6.12 4.59 -4.59
CA PHE A 27 -6.55 4.58 -5.98
C PHE A 27 -7.46 5.77 -6.25
N THR A 28 -7.22 6.44 -7.37
CA THR A 28 -8.02 7.56 -7.84
C THR A 28 -8.68 7.25 -9.17
N MET A 29 -9.95 7.60 -9.30
CA MET A 29 -10.71 7.53 -10.56
C MET A 29 -11.04 8.95 -11.02
N PHE A 30 -10.64 9.32 -12.23
CA PHE A 30 -10.76 10.69 -12.76
C PHE A 30 -10.26 11.79 -11.80
N GLY A 31 -9.18 11.50 -11.05
CA GLY A 31 -8.60 12.42 -10.07
C GLY A 31 -9.31 12.49 -8.71
N THR A 32 -10.32 11.65 -8.47
CA THR A 32 -11.00 11.53 -7.17
C THR A 32 -10.62 10.21 -6.50
N ALA A 33 -10.24 10.22 -5.23
CA ALA A 33 -9.93 8.99 -4.49
C ALA A 33 -11.19 8.10 -4.37
N VAL A 34 -11.06 6.81 -4.73
CA VAL A 34 -12.16 5.84 -4.71
C VAL A 34 -11.95 4.71 -3.70
N THR A 35 -10.70 4.31 -3.44
CA THR A 35 -10.34 3.35 -2.39
C THR A 35 -8.95 3.66 -1.87
N TRP A 36 -8.75 3.42 -0.59
CA TRP A 36 -7.48 3.64 0.10
C TRP A 36 -7.41 2.73 1.32
N LYS A 37 -6.19 2.45 1.76
CA LYS A 37 -5.94 1.70 2.99
C LYS A 37 -4.63 2.15 3.59
N ALA A 38 -4.56 2.15 4.91
CA ALA A 38 -3.32 2.22 5.67
C ALA A 38 -3.37 1.14 6.76
N ASN A 39 -2.39 0.25 6.80
CA ASN A 39 -2.35 -0.85 7.75
C ASN A 39 -0.92 -1.22 8.14
N GLN A 40 -0.75 -1.60 9.40
CA GLN A 40 0.51 -2.14 9.87
C GLN A 40 0.73 -3.53 9.26
N GLN A 41 1.94 -3.79 8.77
CA GLN A 41 2.31 -5.10 8.21
C GLN A 41 2.24 -6.19 9.27
N SER A 42 1.85 -7.41 8.87
CA SER A 42 1.75 -8.54 9.79
C SER A 42 3.12 -9.04 10.26
N VAL A 43 4.15 -8.85 9.44
CA VAL A 43 5.53 -9.26 9.67
C VAL A 43 6.45 -8.04 9.78
N VAL A 44 7.62 -8.23 10.39
CA VAL A 44 8.70 -7.22 10.38
C VAL A 44 9.46 -7.37 9.08
N ALA A 45 9.48 -6.31 8.26
CA ALA A 45 10.29 -6.26 7.06
C ALA A 45 11.79 -6.14 7.43
N LEU A 46 12.67 -6.68 6.60
CA LEU A 46 14.12 -6.63 6.79
C LEU A 46 14.80 -5.47 6.04
N SER A 47 14.06 -4.79 5.17
CA SER A 47 14.51 -3.62 4.44
C SER A 47 13.33 -2.75 4.01
N THR A 48 13.61 -1.51 3.63
CA THR A 48 12.64 -0.61 3.00
C THR A 48 12.05 -1.25 1.75
N THR A 49 12.88 -1.86 0.90
CA THR A 49 12.44 -2.57 -0.31
C THR A 49 11.45 -3.69 -0.01
N GLN A 50 11.68 -4.49 1.04
CA GLN A 50 10.73 -5.54 1.41
C GLN A 50 9.41 -4.95 1.91
N ALA A 51 9.45 -3.86 2.67
CA ALA A 51 8.24 -3.17 3.12
C ALA A 51 7.42 -2.64 1.93
N GLU A 52 8.09 -2.03 0.95
CA GLU A 52 7.47 -1.57 -0.30
C GLU A 52 6.84 -2.72 -1.09
N TYR A 53 7.53 -3.86 -1.23
CA TYR A 53 6.95 -5.03 -1.91
C TYR A 53 5.71 -5.56 -1.19
N ILE A 54 5.68 -5.58 0.15
CA ILE A 54 4.50 -6.00 0.92
C ILE A 54 3.34 -5.03 0.68
N ALA A 55 3.58 -3.72 0.70
CA ALA A 55 2.55 -2.73 0.37
C ALA A 55 2.06 -2.89 -1.08
N LEU A 56 2.98 -3.08 -2.03
CA LEU A 56 2.67 -3.26 -3.46
C LEU A 56 1.75 -4.46 -3.68
N VAL A 57 1.99 -5.59 -2.99
CA VAL A 57 1.12 -6.77 -3.07
C VAL A 57 -0.30 -6.46 -2.57
N GLU A 58 -0.46 -5.68 -1.49
CA GLU A 58 -1.78 -5.24 -1.02
C GLU A 58 -2.46 -4.33 -2.05
N GLY A 59 -1.74 -3.35 -2.58
CA GLY A 59 -2.27 -2.44 -3.61
C GLY A 59 -2.68 -3.17 -4.90
N VAL A 60 -1.90 -4.15 -5.35
CA VAL A 60 -2.23 -4.95 -6.55
C VAL A 60 -3.48 -5.81 -6.33
N LYS A 61 -3.69 -6.37 -5.13
CA LYS A 61 -4.93 -7.10 -4.82
C LYS A 61 -6.15 -6.18 -4.98
N GLU A 62 -6.07 -4.95 -4.48
CA GLU A 62 -7.12 -3.95 -4.64
C GLU A 62 -7.32 -3.57 -6.12
N ALA A 63 -6.22 -3.34 -6.86
CA ALA A 63 -6.29 -3.03 -8.28
C ALA A 63 -6.99 -4.14 -9.10
N ILE A 64 -6.74 -5.41 -8.76
CA ILE A 64 -7.42 -6.55 -9.39
C ILE A 64 -8.91 -6.55 -9.04
N TRP A 65 -9.26 -6.25 -7.79
CA TRP A 65 -10.66 -6.15 -7.34
C TRP A 65 -11.43 -5.03 -8.03
N LEU A 66 -10.79 -3.88 -8.29
CA LEU A 66 -11.38 -2.75 -9.02
C LEU A 66 -11.54 -2.98 -10.53
N ARG A 67 -10.87 -3.99 -11.09
CA ARG A 67 -10.88 -4.29 -12.53
C ARG A 67 -12.10 -5.11 -12.97
N VAL A 68 -13.08 -5.29 -12.10
CA VAL A 68 -14.35 -6.00 -12.37
C VAL A 68 -15.30 -5.12 -13.17
#